data_AF-A0A423XPZ8-F1
#
_entry.id   AF-A0A423XPZ8-F1
#
_cell.length_a   1.000
_cell.length_b   1.000
_cell.length_c   1.000
_cell.angle_alpha   90.00
_cell.angle_beta   90.00
_cell.angle_gamma   90.00
#
_symmetry.space_group_name_H-M   'P 1'
#
loop_
_entity.id
_entity.type
_entity.pdbx_description
1 polymer ?
#
loop_
_entity_poly.entity_id
_entity_poly.type
_entity_poly.pdbx_seq_one_letter_code
_entity_poly.pdbx_strand_id
1 'polypeptide(L)'
;MTRNLPPLRVERHDPALHKAFRTACQHYLTTQQEHRFADKGMWAKLVFLALCCAACYLLSLTSSHLTGFALWYFGFIFFAMMLVVNVLHDASHNAYCRSGA
;
A
#
# COMPACT_ATOMS: atom_id res chain seq x y z
N MET A 1 -40.44 43.58 -9.48
CA MET A 1 -40.72 42.26 -10.08
C MET A 1 -39.78 41.23 -9.45
N THR A 2 -40.21 40.58 -8.38
CA THR A 2 -39.48 39.49 -7.71
C THR A 2 -39.71 38.20 -8.48
N ARG A 3 -38.69 37.71 -9.20
CA ARG A 3 -38.74 36.38 -9.82
C ARG A 3 -38.73 35.34 -8.71
N ASN A 4 -39.90 34.76 -8.43
CA ASN A 4 -40.05 33.52 -7.66
C ASN A 4 -39.40 32.40 -8.47
N LEU A 5 -38.10 32.19 -8.28
CA LEU A 5 -37.42 31.00 -8.77
C LEU A 5 -37.79 29.85 -7.83
N PRO A 6 -38.30 28.71 -8.35
CA PRO A 6 -38.53 27.54 -7.52
C PRO A 6 -37.21 27.13 -6.85
N PRO A 7 -37.23 26.70 -5.58
CA PRO A 7 -36.02 26.29 -4.89
C PRO A 7 -35.37 25.16 -5.70
N LEU A 8 -34.13 25.37 -6.14
CA LEU A 8 -33.29 24.36 -6.77
C LEU A 8 -33.09 23.24 -5.74
N ARG A 9 -34.03 22.29 -5.74
CA ARG A 9 -33.88 21.02 -5.03
C ARG A 9 -32.87 20.23 -5.83
N VAL A 10 -31.60 20.46 -5.53
CA VAL A 10 -30.53 19.55 -5.95
C VAL A 10 -30.85 18.24 -5.26
N GLU A 11 -31.46 17.31 -5.99
CA GLU A 11 -31.61 15.92 -5.61
C GLU A 11 -30.22 15.43 -5.21
N ARG A 12 -29.99 15.35 -3.90
CA ARG A 12 -28.67 15.20 -3.27
C ARG A 12 -28.05 13.81 -3.53
N HIS A 13 -28.74 12.98 -4.29
CA HIS A 13 -28.49 11.56 -4.41
C HIS A 13 -29.01 11.03 -5.75
N ASP A 14 -28.50 11.58 -6.86
CA ASP A 14 -28.70 10.92 -8.16
C ASP A 14 -27.63 9.82 -8.33
N PRO A 15 -27.98 8.53 -8.11
CA PRO A 15 -27.03 7.44 -8.24
C PRO A 15 -26.52 7.29 -9.67
N ALA A 16 -27.28 7.75 -10.68
CA ALA A 16 -26.87 7.71 -12.07
C ALA A 16 -25.76 8.73 -12.34
N LEU A 17 -25.88 9.95 -11.81
CA LEU A 17 -24.82 10.96 -11.89
C LEU A 17 -23.56 10.52 -11.14
N HIS A 18 -23.73 9.93 -9.96
CA HIS A 18 -22.60 9.42 -9.17
C HIS A 18 -21.87 8.28 -9.89
N LYS A 19 -22.62 7.40 -10.56
CA LYS A 19 -22.07 6.31 -11.38
C LYS A 19 -21.37 6.84 -12.63
N ALA A 20 -21.96 7.81 -13.33
CA ALA A 20 -21.37 8.45 -14.51
C ALA A 20 -20.06 9.19 -14.14
N PHE A 21 -20.06 9.94 -13.04
CA PHE A 21 -18.88 10.63 -12.53
C PHE A 21 -17.78 9.64 -12.14
N ARG A 22 -18.10 8.59 -11.37
CA ARG A 22 -17.12 7.53 -11.05
C ARG A 22 -16.55 6.89 -12.31
N THR A 23 -17.39 6.59 -13.30
CA THR A 23 -16.95 5.97 -14.55
C THR A 23 -16.01 6.88 -15.33
N ALA A 24 -16.33 8.18 -15.43
CA ALA A 24 -15.48 9.17 -16.09
C ALA A 24 -14.15 9.37 -15.35
N CYS A 25 -14.17 9.46 -14.01
CA CYS A 25 -12.95 9.53 -13.21
C CYS A 25 -12.10 8.27 -13.39
N GLN A 26 -12.71 7.09 -13.39
CA GLN A 26 -12.01 5.82 -13.53
C GLN A 26 -11.39 5.67 -14.92
N HIS A 27 -12.10 6.09 -15.97
CA HIS A 27 -11.59 6.16 -17.34
C HIS A 27 -10.41 7.14 -17.44
N TYR A 28 -10.53 8.33 -16.85
CA TYR A 28 -9.44 9.31 -16.83
C TYR A 28 -8.19 8.78 -16.11
N LEU A 29 -8.37 8.14 -14.96
CA LEU A 29 -7.28 7.55 -14.18
C LEU A 29 -6.61 6.36 -14.88
N THR A 30 -7.36 5.53 -15.60
CA THR A 30 -6.80 4.42 -16.39
C THR A 30 -6.08 4.90 -17.64
N THR A 31 -6.59 5.96 -18.29
CA THR A 31 -5.98 6.54 -19.49
C THR A 31 -4.64 7.21 -19.16
N GLN A 32 -4.52 7.82 -17.98
CA GLN A 32 -3.30 8.53 -17.57
C GLN A 32 -2.16 7.63 -17.09
N GLN A 33 -2.33 6.29 -17.07
CA GLN A 33 -1.28 5.35 -16.62
C GLN A 33 -0.65 5.70 -15.25
N GLU A 34 -1.33 6.53 -14.45
CA GLU A 34 -0.97 6.74 -13.05
C GLU A 34 -1.13 5.39 -12.38
N HIS A 35 0.00 4.77 -12.04
CA HIS A 35 0.13 3.48 -11.38
C HIS A 35 -0.52 3.53 -9.99
N ARG A 36 -1.86 3.58 -9.97
CA ARG A 36 -2.66 3.75 -8.75
C ARG A 36 -2.81 2.46 -7.94
N PHE A 37 -2.26 1.34 -8.40
CA PHE A 37 -2.46 0.06 -7.72
C PHE A 37 -1.14 -0.69 -7.54
N ALA A 38 -0.80 -0.82 -6.24
CA ALA A 38 0.27 -1.61 -5.64
C ALA A 38 1.64 -1.39 -6.29
N ASP A 39 2.36 -0.40 -5.77
CA ASP A 39 3.76 -0.13 -6.09
C ASP A 39 4.56 -1.43 -6.21
N LYS A 40 4.98 -1.77 -7.43
CA LYS A 40 5.94 -2.86 -7.67
C LYS A 40 7.21 -2.63 -6.83
N GLY A 41 7.54 -1.38 -6.54
CA GLY A 41 8.62 -0.98 -5.63
C GLY A 41 8.40 -1.42 -4.17
N MET A 42 7.15 -1.51 -3.71
CA MET A 42 6.81 -1.94 -2.36
C MET A 42 6.95 -3.45 -2.19
N TRP A 43 6.47 -4.23 -3.16
CA TRP A 43 6.73 -5.68 -3.23
C TRP A 43 8.23 -5.97 -3.36
N ALA A 44 8.95 -5.20 -4.19
CA ALA A 44 10.40 -5.33 -4.30
C ALA A 44 11.10 -5.03 -2.97
N LYS A 45 10.68 -3.99 -2.24
CA LYS A 45 11.22 -3.66 -0.91
C LYS A 45 10.95 -4.78 0.10
N LEU A 46 9.74 -5.35 0.09
CA LEU A 46 9.35 -6.45 0.97
C LEU A 46 10.17 -7.72 0.69
N VAL A 47 10.29 -8.12 -0.57
CA VAL A 47 11.10 -9.27 -0.98
C VAL A 47 12.57 -9.06 -0.62
N PHE A 48 13.12 -7.87 -0.91
CA PHE A 48 14.49 -7.52 -0.56
C PHE A 48 14.76 -7.66 0.95
N LEU A 49 13.84 -7.14 1.76
CA LEU A 49 13.99 -7.14 3.21
C LEU A 49 13.82 -8.54 3.81
N ALA A 50 12.92 -9.35 3.25
CA ALA A 50 12.77 -10.77 3.60
C ALA A 50 14.04 -11.58 3.25
N LEU A 51 14.63 -11.34 2.07
CA LEU A 51 15.88 -11.97 1.67
C LEU A 51 17.05 -11.57 2.57
N CYS A 52 17.17 -10.29 2.92
CA CYS A 52 18.19 -9.82 3.86
C CYS A 52 18.02 -10.46 5.23
N CYS A 53 16.78 -10.57 5.71
CA CYS A 53 16.45 -11.23 6.98
C CYS A 53 16.87 -12.71 6.96
N ALA A 54 16.47 -13.46 5.92
CA ALA A 54 16.84 -14.87 5.76
C ALA A 54 18.35 -15.06 5.64
N ALA A 55 19.04 -14.21 4.88
CA ALA A 55 20.49 -14.25 4.73
C ALA A 55 21.20 -14.02 6.07
N CYS A 56 20.81 -12.99 6.83
CA CYS A 56 21.38 -12.72 8.15
C CYS A 56 21.17 -13.89 9.13
N TYR A 57 20.01 -14.56 9.08
CA TYR A 57 19.75 -15.74 9.90
C TYR A 57 20.63 -16.94 9.52
N LEU A 58 20.79 -17.22 8.22
CA LEU A 58 21.69 -18.29 7.75
C LEU A 58 23.16 -18.00 8.07
N LEU A 59 23.56 -16.74 7.98
CA LEU A 59 24.90 -16.28 8.34
C LEU A 59 25.15 -16.37 9.85
N SER A 60 24.13 -16.13 10.69
CA SER A 60 24.28 -16.33 12.13
C SER A 60 24.47 -17.81 12.48
N LEU A 61 23.77 -18.72 11.80
CA LEU A 61 23.92 -20.17 11.98
C LEU A 61 25.30 -20.70 11.58
N THR A 62 25.94 -20.09 10.57
CA THR A 62 27.27 -20.50 10.08
C THR A 62 28.42 -19.81 10.81
N SER A 63 28.12 -18.81 11.64
CA SER A 63 29.14 -18.05 12.37
C SER A 63 29.71 -18.85 13.55
N SER A 64 31.01 -19.14 13.50
CA SER A 64 31.73 -19.86 14.56
C SER A 64 32.22 -18.95 15.71
N HIS A 65 32.17 -17.63 15.52
CA HIS A 65 32.63 -16.64 16.48
C HIS A 65 31.44 -15.91 17.14
N LEU A 66 31.51 -15.74 18.46
CA LEU A 66 30.45 -15.12 19.28
C LEU A 66 30.08 -13.70 18.79
N THR A 67 31.09 -12.92 18.36
CA THR A 67 30.90 -11.57 17.84
C THR A 67 30.23 -11.55 16.47
N GLY A 68 30.62 -12.49 15.59
CA GLY A 68 29.98 -12.68 14.28
C GLY A 68 28.51 -13.09 14.44
N PHE A 69 28.24 -14.04 15.32
CA PHE A 69 26.88 -14.45 15.67
C PHE A 69 26.06 -13.26 16.18
N ALA A 70 26.57 -12.49 17.15
CA ALA A 70 25.87 -11.34 17.71
C ALA A 70 25.52 -10.27 16.66
N LEU A 71 26.45 -9.98 15.75
CA LEU A 71 26.25 -9.00 14.67
C LEU A 71 25.19 -9.46 13.67
N TRP A 72 25.27 -10.70 13.18
CA TRP A 72 24.29 -11.25 12.23
C TRP A 72 22.92 -11.45 12.86
N TYR A 73 22.87 -11.85 14.12
CA TYR A 73 21.62 -11.98 14.87
C TYR A 73 20.96 -10.64 15.14
N PHE A 74 21.73 -9.60 15.47
CA PHE A 74 21.21 -8.23 15.57
C PHE A 74 20.67 -7.75 14.22
N GLY A 75 21.41 -7.99 13.13
CA GLY A 75 20.95 -7.69 11.77
C GLY A 75 19.63 -8.38 11.43
N PHE A 76 19.49 -9.66 11.78
CA PHE A 76 18.24 -10.41 11.63
C PHE A 76 17.06 -9.73 12.35
N ILE A 77 17.21 -9.39 13.63
CA ILE A 77 16.16 -8.71 14.40
C ILE A 77 15.80 -7.36 13.77
N PHE A 78 16.80 -6.58 13.37
CA PHE A 78 16.59 -5.26 12.76
C PHE A 78 15.80 -5.37 11.44
N PHE A 79 16.19 -6.28 10.55
CA PHE A 79 15.50 -6.49 9.28
C PHE A 79 14.10 -7.10 9.47
N ALA A 80 13.94 -8.01 10.44
CA ALA A 80 12.62 -8.56 10.80
C ALA A 80 11.68 -7.46 11.32
N MET A 81 12.17 -6.57 12.19
CA MET A 81 11.37 -5.45 12.71
C MET A 81 10.99 -4.48 11.58
N MET A 82 11.95 -4.11 10.73
CA MET A 82 11.67 -3.30 9.55
C MET A 82 10.64 -3.98 8.63
N LEU A 83 10.69 -5.31 8.47
CA LEU A 83 9.74 -6.06 7.64
C LEU A 83 8.34 -6.00 8.23
N VAL A 84 8.20 -6.26 9.53
CA VAL A 84 6.93 -6.18 10.23
C VAL A 84 6.35 -4.77 10.15
N VAL A 85 7.15 -3.73 10.39
CA VAL A 85 6.68 -2.33 10.31
C VAL A 85 6.28 -1.98 8.88
N ASN A 86 7.05 -2.36 7.85
CA ASN A 86 6.70 -2.08 6.45
C ASN A 86 5.45 -2.85 6.02
N VAL A 87 5.29 -4.11 6.42
CA VAL A 87 4.08 -4.91 6.13
C VAL A 87 2.87 -4.35 6.86
N LEU A 88 3.01 -3.96 8.13
CA LEU A 88 1.90 -3.43 8.93
C LEU A 88 1.49 -2.02 8.49
N HIS A 89 2.47 -1.19 8.14
CA HIS A 89 2.24 0.13 7.55
C HIS A 89 1.56 0.01 6.17
N ASP A 90 1.97 -0.96 5.35
CA ASP A 90 1.33 -1.20 4.05
C ASP A 90 -0.07 -1.81 4.18
N ALA A 91 -0.27 -2.73 5.11
CA ALA A 91 -1.59 -3.25 5.46
C ALA A 91 -2.52 -2.15 5.99
N SER A 92 -2.00 -1.16 6.73
CA SER A 92 -2.80 -0.04 7.25
C SER A 92 -3.16 1.00 6.19
N HIS A 93 -2.34 1.15 5.14
CA HIS A 93 -2.69 1.93 3.93
C HIS A 93 -3.75 1.23 3.05
N ASN A 94 -4.18 0.03 3.42
CA ASN A 94 -5.36 -0.64 2.87
C ASN A 94 -5.36 -0.75 1.33
N ALA A 95 -4.18 -0.92 0.73
CA ALA A 95 -4.02 -1.16 -0.72
C ALA A 95 -4.46 -2.58 -1.14
N TYR A 96 -4.63 -3.50 -0.19
CA TYR A 96 -5.08 -4.87 -0.44
C TYR A 96 -6.61 -5.07 -0.38
N CYS A 97 -7.36 -4.20 0.32
CA CYS A 97 -8.80 -4.37 0.53
C CYS A 97 -9.65 -3.25 -0.13
N ARG A 98 -9.36 -2.93 -1.39
CA ARG A 98 -10.40 -2.42 -2.29
C ARG A 98 -10.34 -3.07 -3.67
N SER A 99 -10.36 -4.40 -3.69
CA SER A 99 -11.06 -5.08 -4.79
C SER A 99 -12.55 -4.80 -4.62
N GLY A 100 -13.17 -4.31 -5.68
CA GLY A 100 -14.53 -3.79 -5.66
C GLY A 100 -15.58 -4.78 -5.18
N ALA A 101 -16.50 -4.26 -4.38
CA ALA A 101 -17.92 -4.57 -4.44
C ALA A 101 -18.66 -3.24 -4.29
#